data_AF-A0A2V6FVN7-F1
#
_entry.id   AF-A0A2V6FVN7-F1
#
_cell.length_a   1.000
_cell.length_b   1.000
_cell.length_c   1.000
_cell.angle_alpha   90.00
_cell.angle_beta   90.00
_cell.angle_gamma   90.00
#
_symmetry.space_group_name_H-M   'P 1'
#
loop_
_entity.id
_entity.type
_entity.pdbx_description
1 polymer ?
#
loop_
_entity_poly.entity_id
_entity_poly.type
_entity_poly.pdbx_seq_one_letter_code
_entity_poly.pdbx_strand_id
1 'polypeptide(L)' 'MSKIEQWVAIQRIDIYWEAHPRSPSAVRQPHLFKRGNRWVARLGANDSDEITGTGRTIEAALHAFDTAYLRRLHPSVCA' A
#
# COMPACT_ATOMS: atom_id res chain seq x y z
N MET A 1 -7.17 17.22 -3.87
CA MET A 1 -5.78 17.04 -3.41
C MET A 1 -4.95 18.14 -4.04
N SER A 2 -4.15 18.86 -3.27
CA SER A 2 -3.29 19.93 -3.85
C SER A 2 -2.14 19.31 -4.65
N LYS A 3 -1.64 20.01 -5.68
CA LYS A 3 -0.49 19.57 -6.48
C LYS A 3 0.76 19.31 -5.62
N ILE A 4 0.93 20.05 -4.53
CA ILE A 4 2.02 19.87 -3.56
C ILE A 4 1.87 18.56 -2.79
N GLU A 5 0.66 18.24 -2.32
CA GLU A 5 0.39 16.98 -1.60
C GLU A 5 0.66 15.76 -2.50
N GLN A 6 0.35 15.86 -3.79
CA GLN A 6 0.61 14.80 -4.76
C GLN A 6 2.11 14.56 -4.97
N TRP A 7 2.90 15.63 -5.11
CA TRP A 7 4.36 15.53 -5.24
C TRP A 7 5.01 14.94 -3.99
N VAL A 8 4.60 15.40 -2.81
CA VAL A 8 5.05 14.82 -1.54
C VAL A 8 4.70 13.34 -1.46
N ALA A 9 3.52 12.95 -1.95
CA ALA A 9 3.12 11.56 -1.95
C ALA A 9 4.01 10.68 -2.83
N ILE A 10 4.29 11.13 -4.06
CA ILE A 10 5.17 10.41 -4.99
C ILE A 10 6.57 10.23 -4.38
N GLN A 11 7.14 11.29 -3.80
CA GLN A 11 8.46 11.23 -3.16
C GLN A 11 8.51 10.24 -2.00
N ARG A 12 7.46 10.21 -1.16
CA ARG A 12 7.38 9.29 -0.02
C ARG A 12 7.23 7.83 -0.45
N ILE A 13 6.51 7.58 -1.54
CA ILE A 13 6.42 6.25 -2.16
C ILE A 13 7.79 5.80 -2.64
N ASP A 14 8.52 6.66 -3.35
CA ASP A 14 9.83 6.34 -3.91
C ASP A 14 10.84 5.97 -2.81
N ILE A 15 10.94 6.80 -1.77
CA ILE A 15 11.77 6.54 -0.59
C ILE A 15 11.40 5.20 0.06
N TYR A 16 10.10 4.88 0.16
CA TYR A 16 9.67 3.61 0.74
C TYR A 16 10.07 2.41 -0.12
N TRP A 17 9.95 2.52 -1.45
CA TRP A 17 10.35 1.46 -2.38
C TRP A 17 11.86 1.25 -2.41
N GLU A 18 12.65 2.33 -2.36
CA GLU A 18 14.11 2.25 -2.23
C GLU A 18 14.52 1.58 -0.91
N ALA A 19 13.84 1.89 0.19
CA ALA A 19 14.10 1.26 1.49
C ALA A 19 13.64 -0.20 1.54
N HIS A 20 12.61 -0.57 0.77
CA HIS A 20 11.99 -1.90 0.79
C HIS A 20 11.81 -2.49 -0.62
N PRO A 21 12.91 -2.76 -1.37
CA PRO A 21 12.82 -3.14 -2.79
C PRO A 21 12.19 -4.53 -3.03
N ARG A 22 12.11 -5.39 -2.01
CA ARG A 22 11.45 -6.70 -2.08
C ARG A 22 10.06 -6.72 -1.44
N SER A 23 9.55 -5.57 -1.01
CA SER A 23 8.20 -5.50 -0.46
C SER A 23 7.15 -5.72 -1.56
N PRO A 24 6.00 -6.34 -1.23
CA PRO A 24 4.89 -6.47 -2.16
C PRO A 24 4.46 -5.15 -2.80
N SER A 25 4.49 -4.06 -2.05
CA SER A 25 4.14 -2.73 -2.53
C SER A 25 5.13 -2.17 -3.55
N ALA A 26 6.43 -2.45 -3.42
CA ALA A 26 7.43 -2.08 -4.43
C ALA A 26 7.25 -2.89 -5.73
N VAL A 27 6.89 -4.17 -5.62
CA VAL A 27 6.74 -5.07 -6.78
C VAL A 27 5.40 -4.88 -7.49
N ARG A 28 4.31 -4.69 -6.73
CA ARG A 28 2.94 -4.64 -7.26
C ARG A 28 2.44 -3.23 -7.50
N GLN A 29 3.11 -2.22 -6.95
CA GLN A 29 2.80 -0.81 -7.12
C GLN A 29 1.30 -0.51 -6.94
N PRO A 30 0.73 -0.74 -5.74
CA PRO A 30 -0.69 -0.56 -5.48
C PRO A 30 -1.12 0.89 -5.73
N HIS A 31 -2.36 1.07 -6.19
CA HIS A 31 -2.93 2.40 -6.39
C HIS A 31 -3.11 3.08 -5.03
N LEU A 32 -2.39 4.20 -4.84
CA LEU A 32 -2.43 4.97 -3.61
C LEU A 32 -3.34 6.19 -3.74
N PHE A 33 -4.31 6.32 -2.84
CA PHE A 33 -5.19 7.49 -2.80
C PHE A 33 -5.55 7.87 -1.37
N LYS A 34 -5.90 9.15 -1.18
CA LYS A 34 -6.32 9.69 0.11
C LYS A 34 -7.84 9.58 0.23
N ARG A 35 -8.31 8.90 1.27
CA ARG A 35 -9.73 8.83 1.65
C ARG A 35 -9.92 9.55 2.98
N GLY A 36 -10.42 10.79 2.94
CA GLY A 36 -10.51 11.66 4.10
C GLY A 36 -9.12 11.96 4.70
N ASN A 37 -8.89 11.53 5.93
CA ASN A 37 -7.60 11.71 6.63
C ASN A 37 -6.73 10.43 6.66
N ARG A 38 -7.00 9.46 5.79
CA ARG A 38 -6.23 8.21 5.69
C ARG A 38 -5.76 7.98 4.26
N TRP A 39 -4.57 7.42 4.13
CA TRP A 39 -4.03 6.89 2.88
C TRP A 39 -4.50 5.45 2.72
N VAL A 40 -4.89 5.10 1.50
CA VAL A 40 -5.34 3.78 1.11
C VAL A 40 -4.44 3.30 -0.03
N ALA A 41 -3.80 2.16 0.17
CA ALA A 41 -3.05 1.42 -0.84
C ALA A 41 -3.90 0.25 -1.31
N ARG A 42 -4.24 0.21 -2.59
CA ARG A 42 -5.18 -0.77 -3.15
C ARG A 42 -4.59 -1.51 -4.34
N LEU A 43 -4.65 -2.83 -4.31
CA LEU A 43 -4.32 -3.67 -5.46
C LEU A 43 -5.49 -4.59 -5.78
N GLY A 44 -5.97 -4.52 -7.03
CA GLY A 44 -7.10 -5.33 -7.51
C GLY A 44 -8.05 -4.52 -8.40
N ALA A 45 -8.59 -5.16 -9.44
CA ALA A 45 -9.61 -4.59 -10.31
C ALA A 45 -11.04 -4.90 -9.84
N ASN A 46 -11.22 -5.93 -9.01
CA ASN A 46 -12.50 -6.44 -8.54
C ASN A 46 -12.52 -6.55 -7.00
N ASP A 47 -13.68 -6.34 -6.38
CA ASP A 47 -13.87 -6.34 -4.92
C ASP A 47 -13.46 -7.66 -4.24
N SER A 48 -13.59 -8.80 -4.94
CA SER A 48 -13.37 -10.15 -4.39
C SER A 48 -11.89 -10.49 -4.12
N ASP A 49 -10.97 -9.79 -4.77
CA ASP A 49 -9.51 -9.98 -4.66
C ASP A 49 -8.79 -8.68 -4.25
N GLU A 50 -9.55 -7.70 -3.75
CA GLU A 50 -9.01 -6.40 -3.40
C GLU A 50 -8.17 -6.49 -2.12
N ILE A 51 -6.85 -6.33 -2.26
CA ILE A 51 -5.96 -6.19 -1.11
C ILE A 51 -5.82 -4.70 -0.82
N THR A 52 -6.26 -4.29 0.36
CA THR A 52 -6.18 -2.91 0.82
C THR A 52 -5.34 -2.75 2.09
N GLY A 53 -4.42 -1.79 2.06
CA GLY A 53 -3.71 -1.28 3.22
C GLY A 53 -4.18 0.13 3.55
N THR A 54 -4.41 0.45 4.83
CA THR A 54 -4.83 1.79 5.24
C THR A 54 -3.97 2.36 6.36
N GLY A 55 -3.56 3.62 6.24
CA GLY A 55 -2.66 4.28 7.18
C GLY A 55 -2.94 5.76 7.34
N ARG A 56 -2.44 6.38 8.42
CA ARG A 56 -2.44 7.85 8.57
C ARG A 56 -1.37 8.51 7.72
N THR A 57 -0.33 7.77 7.37
CA THR A 57 0.73 8.16 6.43
C THR A 57 0.78 7.17 5.27
N ILE A 58 1.57 7.52 4.25
CA ILE A 58 1.76 6.70 3.06
C ILE A 58 2.47 5.40 3.41
N GLU A 59 3.53 5.48 4.22
CA GLU A 59 4.31 4.31 4.67
C GLU A 59 3.44 3.37 5.47
N ALA A 60 2.59 3.91 6.35
CA ALA A 60 1.66 3.09 7.12
C ALA A 60 0.64 2.38 6.23
N ALA A 61 0.20 3.01 5.14
CA ALA A 61 -0.69 2.38 4.17
C ALA A 61 0.02 1.30 3.35
N LEU A 62 1.26 1.56 2.89
CA LEU A 62 2.08 0.60 2.15
C LEU A 62 2.46 -0.60 3.02
N HIS A 63 2.89 -0.38 4.26
CA HIS A 63 3.21 -1.43 5.22
C HIS A 63 1.98 -2.29 5.56
N ALA A 64 0.81 -1.67 5.76
CA ALA A 64 -0.43 -2.40 5.99
C ALA A 64 -0.81 -3.25 4.77
N PHE A 65 -0.59 -2.72 3.56
CA PHE A 65 -0.77 -3.46 2.31
C PHE A 65 0.18 -4.64 2.20
N ASP A 66 1.47 -4.45 2.47
CA ASP A 66 2.49 -5.50 2.45
C ASP A 66 2.12 -6.64 3.41
N THR A 67 1.68 -6.30 4.62
CA THR A 67 1.22 -7.27 5.63
C THR A 67 -0.02 -8.04 5.15
N ALA A 68 -1.02 -7.35 4.60
CA ALA A 68 -2.23 -7.99 4.08
C ALA A 68 -1.92 -8.91 2.89
N TYR A 69 -1.01 -8.48 2.01
CA TYR A 69 -0.56 -9.26 0.86
C TYR A 69 0.18 -10.53 1.29
N LEU A 70 1.10 -10.43 2.25
CA LEU A 70 1.80 -11.59 2.79
C LEU A 70 0.87 -12.58 3.49
N ARG A 71 -0.13 -12.10 4.25
CA ARG A 71 -1.15 -12.95 4.87
C ARG A 71 -2.01 -13.69 3.84
N ARG A 72 -2.28 -13.09 2.68
CA ARG A 72 -3.02 -13.75 1.61
C ARG A 72 -2.17 -14.78 0.86
N LEU A 73 -0.87 -14.54 0.71
CA LEU A 73 0.07 -15.48 0.09
C LEU A 73 0.41 -16.67 0.99
N HIS A 74 0.52 -16.42 2.29
CA HIS A 74 0.67 -17.46 3.31
C HIS A 74 -0.62 -17.52 4.13
N PRO A 75 -1.70 -18.14 3.61
CA PRO A 75 -2.79 -18.53 4.48
C PRO A 75 -2.13 -19.42 5.52
N SER A 76 -2.05 -18.94 6.75
CA SER A 76 -1.50 -19.74 7.83
C SER A 76 -2.32 -21.03 7.85
N VAL A 77 -1.69 -22.15 7.49
CA VAL A 77 -2.24 -23.48 7.77
C VAL A 77 -2.48 -23.46 9.27
N CYS A 78 -3.75 -23.34 9.67
CA CYS A 78 -4.16 -23.79 10.98
C CYS A 78 -4.01 -25.31 10.91
N ALA A 79 -2.94 -25.83 11.51
CA ALA A 79 -2.83 -27.22 11.90
C ALA A 79 -3.58 -27.43 13.22
#